data_AF-A0A6I7PYD6-F1
#
_entry.id   AF-A0A6I7PYD6-F1
#
_cell.length_a   1.000
_cell.length_b   1.000
_cell.length_c   1.000
_cell.angle_alpha   90.00
_cell.angle_beta   90.00
_cell.angle_gamma   90.00
#
_symmetry.space_group_name_H-M   'P 1'
#
loop_
_entity.id
_entity.type
_entity.pdbx_description
1 polymer ?
#
loop_
_entity_poly.entity_id
_entity_poly.type
_entity_poly.pdbx_seq_one_letter_code
_entity_poly.pdbx_strand_id
1 'polypeptide(L)' 'MRKRAETIEKMKELREKGYSYWKISEILNTLKVPPKTKKGRWHARTVQNVTA' A
#
# COMPACT_ATOMS: atom_id res chain seq x y z
N MET A 1 -5.25 7.07 -15.92
CA MET A 1 -4.95 6.13 -14.82
C MET A 1 -3.54 6.39 -14.30
N ARG A 2 -3.33 7.14 -13.21
CA ARG A 2 -1.97 7.43 -12.65
C ARG A 2 -1.79 6.97 -11.19
N LYS A 3 -2.84 7.12 -10.38
CA LYS A 3 -2.85 6.83 -8.92
C LYS A 3 -2.35 5.44 -8.50
N ARG A 4 -2.47 4.42 -9.35
CA ARG A 4 -2.08 3.04 -8.98
C ARG A 4 -0.57 2.84 -8.99
N ALA A 5 0.13 3.38 -9.99
CA ALA A 5 1.59 3.27 -10.08
C ALA A 5 2.25 4.01 -8.92
N GLU A 6 1.81 5.25 -8.66
CA GLU A 6 2.25 6.09 -7.53
C GLU A 6 2.05 5.39 -6.18
N THR A 7 0.94 4.67 -6.02
CA THR A 7 0.66 3.93 -4.78
C THR A 7 1.63 2.75 -4.59
N ILE A 8 1.96 2.04 -5.67
CA ILE A 8 2.91 0.91 -5.63
C ILE A 8 4.33 1.41 -5.35
N GLU A 9 4.73 2.50 -5.99
CA GLU A 9 6.03 3.15 -5.76
C GLU A 9 6.16 3.58 -4.30
N LYS A 10 5.13 4.24 -3.76
CA LYS A 10 5.09 4.61 -2.34
C LYS A 10 5.16 3.41 -1.39
N MET A 11 4.57 2.26 -1.73
CA MET A 11 4.73 1.03 -0.93
C MET A 11 6.17 0.53 -0.93
N LYS A 12 6.83 0.57 -2.10
CA LYS A 12 8.23 0.15 -2.24
C LYS A 12 9.16 1.07 -1.45
N GLU A 13 9.00 2.38 -1.58
CA GLU A 13 9.75 3.37 -0.79
C GLU A 13 9.59 3.14 0.72
N LEU A 14 8.37 2.83 1.18
CA LEU A 14 8.14 2.53 2.60
C LEU A 14 8.78 1.21 3.02
N ARG A 15 8.86 0.20 2.13
CA ARG A 15 9.60 -1.03 2.43
C ARG A 15 11.09 -0.83 2.49
N GLU A 16 11.65 -0.01 1.61
CA GLU A 16 13.07 0.35 1.61
C GLU A 16 13.46 1.11 2.88
N LYS A 17 12.54 1.93 3.41
CA LYS A 17 12.69 2.59 4.73
C LYS A 17 12.59 1.63 5.92
N GLY A 18 12.35 0.33 5.70
CA GLY A 18 12.29 -0.69 6.73
C GLY A 18 10.92 -0.83 7.42
N TYR A 19 9.86 -0.17 6.94
CA TYR A 19 8.53 -0.33 7.53
C TYR A 19 7.97 -1.74 7.30
N SER A 20 7.29 -2.28 8.31
CA SER A 20 6.60 -3.57 8.18
C SER A 20 5.38 -3.47 7.26
N TYR A 21 4.94 -4.58 6.66
CA TYR A 21 3.76 -4.61 5.78
C TYR A 21 2.50 -4.15 6.50
N TRP A 22 2.39 -4.44 7.80
CA TRP A 22 1.33 -3.94 8.68
C TRP A 22 1.35 -2.42 8.77
N LYS A 23 2.52 -1.83 9.04
CA LYS A 23 2.66 -0.38 9.15
C LYS A 23 2.35 0.33 7.83
N ILE A 24 2.77 -0.25 6.71
CA ILE A 24 2.46 0.29 5.39
C ILE A 24 0.96 0.25 5.12
N SER A 25 0.31 -0.87 5.45
CA SER A 25 -1.14 -1.00 5.28
C SER A 25 -1.92 0.00 6.14
N GLU A 26 -1.45 0.26 7.37
CA GLU A 26 -1.99 1.29 8.24
C GLU A 26 -1.84 2.68 7.62
N ILE A 27 -0.63 3.04 7.17
CA ILE A 27 -0.35 4.33 6.52
C ILE A 27 -1.27 4.56 5.32
N LEU A 28 -1.40 3.57 4.43
CA LEU A 28 -2.24 3.69 3.23
C LEU A 28 -3.72 3.85 3.56
N ASN A 29 -4.21 3.16 4.59
CA ASN A 29 -5.59 3.29 5.06
C ASN A 29 -5.83 4.66 5.71
N THR A 30 -4.88 5.17 6.49
CA THR A 30 -4.93 6.51 7.09
C THR A 30 -4.94 7.60 6.02
N LEU A 31 -4.15 7.43 4.96
CA LEU A 31 -4.13 8.32 3.79
C LEU A 31 -5.37 8.17 2.89
N LYS A 32 -6.33 7.30 3.25
CA LYS A 32 -7.55 7.00 2.48
C LYS A 32 -7.26 6.65 1.01
N VAL A 33 -6.14 5.98 0.75
CA VAL A 33 -5.77 5.55 -0.60
C VAL A 33 -6.71 4.41 -1.00
N PRO A 34 -7.54 4.58 -2.04
CA PRO A 34 -8.52 3.56 -2.42
C PRO A 34 -7.79 2.31 -2.95
N PRO A 35 -8.05 1.12 -2.38
CA PRO A 35 -7.49 -0.10 -2.92
C PRO A 35 -8.14 -0.50 -4.25
N LYS A 36 -7.52 -1.46 -4.94
CA LYS A 36 -7.94 -1.95 -6.28
C LYS A 36 -9.42 -2.37 -6.30
N THR A 37 -9.91 -2.97 -5.21
CA THR A 37 -11.33 -3.19 -4.99
C THR A 37 -11.91 -1.95 -4.32
N LYS A 38 -12.78 -1.22 -5.04
CA LYS A 38 -13.37 0.08 -4.63
C LYS A 38 -14.06 0.10 -3.23
N LYS A 39 -14.14 -1.03 -2.52
CA LYS A 39 -14.78 -1.18 -1.21
C LYS A 39 -13.88 -1.81 -0.12
N GLY A 40 -12.57 -1.95 -0.37
CA GLY A 40 -11.64 -2.60 0.57
C GLY A 40 -10.81 -1.64 1.44
N ARG A 41 -10.08 -2.21 2.40
CA ARG A 41 -8.93 -1.57 3.07
C ARG A 41 -7.63 -2.21 2.54
N TRP A 42 -6.50 -1.52 2.67
CA TRP A 42 -5.20 -2.14 2.48
C TRP A 42 -4.94 -3.12 3.62
N HIS A 43 -4.75 -4.40 3.26
CA HIS A 43 -4.29 -5.43 4.19
C HIS A 43 -2.79 -5.67 3.98
N ALA A 44 -2.08 -6.02 5.05
CA ALA A 44 -0.64 -6.32 5.00
C ALA A 44 -0.30 -7.38 3.94
N ARG A 45 -1.12 -8.43 3.81
CA ARG A 45 -0.98 -9.47 2.77
C ARG A 45 -1.10 -8.90 1.35
N THR A 46 -1.99 -7.94 1.14
CA THR A 46 -2.14 -7.27 -0.16
C THR A 46 -0.92 -6.41 -0.47
N VAL A 47 -0.40 -5.69 0.52
CA VAL A 47 0.84 -4.90 0.36
C VAL A 47 1.99 -5.82 -0.04
N GLN A 48 2.18 -6.93 0.71
CA GLN A 48 3.21 -7.93 0.41
C GLN A 48 3.09 -8.47 -1.02
N ASN A 49 1.89 -8.91 -1.45
CA ASN A 49 1.68 -9.43 -2.81
C ASN A 49 1.91 -8.40 -3.92
N VAL A 50 1.87 -7.11 -3.61
CA VAL A 50 2.06 -6.02 -4.58
C VAL A 50 3.53 -5.57 -4.64
N THR A 51 4.26 -5.71 -3.54
CA THR A 51 5.67 -5.33 -3.44
C THR A 51 6.66 -6.48 -3.62
N ALA A 52 6.20 -7.73 -3.52
CA ALA A 52 6.97 -8.93 -3.87
C ALA A 52 7.09 -9.05 -5.40
#